data_AF-A0A966QEK5-F1
#
_entry.id   AF-A0A966QEK5-F1
#
_cell.length_a   1.000
_cell.length_b   1.000
_cell.length_c   1.000
_cell.angle_alpha   90.00
_cell.angle_beta   90.00
_cell.angle_gamma   90.00
#
_symmetry.space_group_name_H-M   'P 1'
#
loop_
_entity.id
_entity.type
_entity.pdbx_description
1 polymer ?
#
loop_
_entity_poly.entity_id
_entity_poly.type
_entity_poly.pdbx_seq_one_letter_code
_entity_poly.pdbx_strand_id
1 'polypeptide(L)'
;MLRQSLQTLSLATQGEGFTNITPQLNGAISASGLALGTATLVCLHTSCSLTVNENADPRVLVDLAAYLRALVPEEGVRPISGEGSRYAYCHDDEGPDDMPAHIRTALTATSLNLSFQQGRLLLGTWQAVYLWEHRAQPHRRQLSLHLVGA
;
A
#
# COMPACT_ATOMS: atom_id res chain seq x y z
N MET A 1 -17.98 -14.22 22.31
CA MET A 1 -16.77 -15.08 22.25
C MET A 1 -15.83 -14.46 21.22
N LEU A 2 -14.54 -14.37 21.51
CA LEU A 2 -13.55 -13.85 20.56
C LEU A 2 -13.38 -14.86 19.41
N ARG A 3 -13.41 -14.37 18.17
CA ARG A 3 -13.28 -15.11 16.92
C ARG A 3 -12.18 -14.50 16.07
N GLN A 4 -11.64 -15.29 15.15
CA GLN A 4 -10.66 -14.82 14.18
C GLN A 4 -10.94 -15.35 12.78
N SER A 5 -10.50 -14.61 11.78
CA SER A 5 -10.55 -15.00 10.36
C SER A 5 -9.28 -14.54 9.67
N LEU A 6 -8.59 -15.45 8.97
CA LEU A 6 -7.40 -15.16 8.18
C LEU A 6 -7.70 -15.50 6.72
N GLN A 7 -7.44 -14.57 5.82
CA GLN A 7 -7.65 -14.77 4.38
C GLN A 7 -6.66 -13.96 3.56
N THR A 8 -6.48 -14.38 2.30
CA THR A 8 -5.68 -13.64 1.30
C THR A 8 -6.61 -12.92 0.33
N LEU A 9 -6.42 -11.62 0.19
CA LEU A 9 -7.10 -10.80 -0.81
C LEU A 9 -6.22 -10.68 -2.04
N SER A 10 -6.77 -10.93 -3.22
CA SER A 10 -6.07 -10.71 -4.48
C SER A 10 -6.62 -9.47 -5.18
N LEU A 11 -5.73 -8.56 -5.55
CA LEU A 11 -6.05 -7.24 -6.09
C LEU A 11 -5.32 -7.07 -7.44
N ALA A 12 -5.96 -6.41 -8.39
CA ALA A 12 -5.31 -5.98 -9.62
C ALA A 12 -4.99 -4.48 -9.52
N THR A 13 -3.78 -4.10 -9.89
CA THR A 13 -3.32 -2.71 -10.04
C THR A 13 -3.23 -2.38 -11.52
N GLN A 14 -3.36 -1.10 -11.87
CA GLN A 14 -3.33 -0.62 -13.26
C GLN A 14 -1.95 -0.04 -13.66
N GLY A 15 -0.93 -0.25 -12.82
CA GLY A 15 0.34 0.45 -12.88
C GLY A 15 0.52 1.42 -11.70
N GLU A 16 1.57 2.23 -11.77
CA GLU A 16 2.00 3.11 -10.68
C GLU A 16 0.84 3.99 -10.21
N GLY A 17 0.61 4.02 -8.89
CA GLY A 17 -0.42 4.83 -8.28
C GLY A 17 -1.18 4.11 -7.19
N PHE A 18 -2.42 4.55 -6.95
CA PHE A 18 -3.19 4.17 -5.77
C PHE A 18 -4.44 3.41 -6.17
N THR A 19 -4.59 2.20 -5.65
CA THR A 19 -5.83 1.43 -5.73
C THR A 19 -6.57 1.55 -4.41
N ASN A 20 -7.77 2.13 -4.41
CA ASN A 20 -8.62 2.16 -3.21
C ASN A 20 -9.08 0.74 -2.89
N ILE A 21 -8.70 0.23 -1.72
CA ILE A 21 -9.01 -1.12 -1.24
C ILE A 21 -10.02 -1.13 -0.10
N THR A 22 -10.50 0.03 0.36
CA THR A 22 -11.51 0.13 1.42
C THR A 22 -12.77 -0.70 1.13
N PRO A 23 -13.37 -0.69 -0.08
CA PRO A 23 -14.55 -1.50 -0.37
C PRO A 23 -14.30 -3.02 -0.21
N GLN A 24 -13.14 -3.49 -0.69
CA GLN A 24 -12.73 -4.90 -0.64
C GLN A 24 -12.54 -5.33 0.81
N LEU A 25 -11.90 -4.49 1.63
CA LEU A 25 -11.71 -4.74 3.07
C LEU A 25 -13.04 -4.76 3.82
N ASN A 26 -13.93 -3.80 3.57
CA ASN A 26 -15.25 -3.77 4.20
C ASN A 26 -16.12 -4.96 3.79
N GLY A 27 -16.05 -5.41 2.53
CA GLY A 27 -16.70 -6.64 2.08
C GLY A 27 -16.18 -7.87 2.84
N ALA A 28 -14.86 -7.98 2.99
CA ALA A 28 -14.22 -9.07 3.72
C ALA A 28 -14.56 -9.08 5.23
N ILE A 29 -14.59 -7.90 5.86
CA ILE A 29 -15.00 -7.76 7.27
C ILE A 29 -16.47 -8.13 7.44
N SER A 30 -17.36 -7.60 6.59
CA SER A 30 -18.79 -7.93 6.66
C SER A 30 -19.04 -9.43 6.46
N ALA A 31 -18.32 -10.07 5.53
CA ALA A 31 -18.44 -11.50 5.27
C ALA A 31 -17.94 -12.38 6.43
N SER A 32 -17.04 -11.87 7.28
CA SER A 32 -16.57 -12.58 8.47
C SER A 32 -17.63 -12.71 9.57
N GLY A 33 -18.67 -11.88 9.53
CA GLY A 33 -19.70 -11.81 10.57
C GLY A 33 -19.21 -11.26 11.92
N LEU A 34 -18.02 -10.64 11.97
CA LEU A 34 -17.50 -9.92 13.15
C LEU A 34 -18.04 -8.49 13.15
N ALA A 35 -18.58 -8.05 14.28
CA ALA A 35 -19.15 -6.72 14.42
C ALA A 35 -18.12 -5.71 14.96
N LEU A 36 -17.20 -6.12 15.82
CA LEU A 36 -16.20 -5.25 16.44
C LEU A 36 -14.87 -5.97 16.57
N GLY A 37 -13.77 -5.31 16.21
CA GLY A 37 -12.44 -5.90 16.35
C GLY A 37 -11.33 -5.12 15.66
N THR A 38 -10.24 -5.82 15.37
CA THR A 38 -9.07 -5.31 14.64
C THR A 38 -8.82 -6.10 13.37
N ALA A 39 -8.36 -5.39 12.35
CA ALA A 39 -7.97 -5.90 11.06
C ALA A 39 -6.47 -5.62 10.85
N THR A 40 -5.67 -6.68 10.84
CA THR A 40 -4.25 -6.60 10.46
C THR A 40 -4.13 -6.93 8.99
N LEU A 41 -3.62 -5.97 8.22
CA LEU A 41 -3.32 -6.12 6.80
C LEU A 41 -1.80 -6.22 6.63
N VAL A 42 -1.35 -7.15 5.80
CA VAL A 42 0.06 -7.29 5.41
C VAL A 42 0.17 -7.43 3.90
N CYS A 43 0.98 -6.57 3.28
CA CYS A 43 1.39 -6.65 1.89
C CYS A 43 2.37 -7.81 1.72
N LEU A 44 2.04 -8.76 0.84
CA LEU A 44 2.88 -9.93 0.56
C LEU A 44 3.84 -9.68 -0.62
N HIS A 45 4.26 -8.42 -0.81
CA HIS A 45 5.04 -7.93 -1.95
C HIS A 45 6.04 -6.88 -1.49
N THR A 46 7.16 -6.77 -2.21
CA THR A 46 8.27 -5.84 -1.91
C THR A 46 8.31 -4.62 -2.82
N SER A 47 7.43 -4.53 -3.82
CA SER A 47 7.37 -3.44 -4.80
C SER A 47 6.04 -2.69 -4.83
N CYS A 48 5.19 -2.90 -3.83
CA CYS A 48 4.02 -2.07 -3.53
C CYS A 48 3.86 -1.94 -2.00
N SER A 49 3.11 -0.95 -1.55
CA SER A 49 2.87 -0.70 -0.13
C SER A 49 1.42 -0.37 0.18
N LEU A 50 1.15 -0.08 1.44
CA LEU A 50 -0.17 0.26 1.98
C LEU A 50 -0.13 1.67 2.58
N THR A 51 -1.24 2.38 2.50
CA THR A 51 -1.39 3.67 3.18
C THR A 51 -2.84 3.96 3.53
N VAL A 52 -3.05 4.81 4.53
CA VAL A 52 -4.33 5.47 4.80
C VAL A 52 -4.17 6.93 4.46
N ASN A 53 -4.99 7.44 3.53
CA ASN A 53 -4.86 8.82 3.09
C ASN A 53 -6.21 9.40 2.63
N GLU A 54 -6.16 10.65 2.15
CA GLU A 54 -7.34 11.40 1.72
C GLU A 54 -8.10 10.69 0.58
N ASN A 55 -9.43 10.72 0.64
CA ASN A 55 -10.33 10.17 -0.38
C ASN A 55 -11.23 11.21 -1.08
N ALA A 56 -11.09 12.49 -0.72
CA ALA A 56 -11.90 13.58 -1.23
C ALA A 56 -11.23 14.27 -2.42
N ASP A 57 -9.95 14.67 -2.28
CA ASP A 57 -9.19 15.30 -3.35
C ASP A 57 -8.14 14.34 -3.96
N PRO A 58 -8.29 13.92 -5.23
CA PRO A 58 -7.32 13.04 -5.87
C PRO A 58 -5.93 13.68 -6.03
N ARG A 59 -5.80 15.01 -5.94
CA ARG A 59 -4.50 15.70 -6.04
C ARG A 59 -3.53 15.31 -4.95
N VAL A 60 -4.03 14.99 -3.75
CA VAL A 60 -3.19 14.51 -2.64
C VAL A 60 -2.40 13.26 -3.05
N LEU A 61 -3.05 12.33 -3.76
CA LEU A 61 -2.41 11.11 -4.23
C LEU A 61 -1.41 11.40 -5.36
N VAL A 62 -1.72 12.34 -6.26
CA VAL A 62 -0.80 12.77 -7.32
C VAL A 62 0.48 13.37 -6.71
N ASP A 63 0.35 14.25 -5.72
CA ASP A 63 1.49 14.91 -5.08
C ASP A 63 2.33 13.92 -4.26
N LEU A 64 1.70 12.95 -3.58
CA LEU A 64 2.41 11.87 -2.89
C LEU A 64 3.23 11.01 -3.86
N ALA A 65 2.65 10.62 -5.00
CA ALA A 65 3.37 9.90 -6.06
C ALA A 65 4.52 10.71 -6.65
N ALA A 66 4.29 12.00 -6.94
CA ALA A 66 5.33 12.88 -7.45
C ALA A 66 6.49 13.03 -6.44
N TYR A 67 6.17 13.19 -5.16
CA TYR A 67 7.18 13.33 -4.10
C TYR A 67 8.04 12.07 -3.96
N LEU A 68 7.43 10.87 -3.91
CA LEU A 68 8.21 9.63 -3.82
C LEU A 68 9.05 9.38 -5.08
N ARG A 69 8.57 9.74 -6.28
CA ARG A 69 9.38 9.68 -7.51
C ARG A 69 10.59 10.60 -7.45
N ALA A 70 10.43 11.82 -6.94
CA ALA A 70 11.54 12.74 -6.76
C ALA A 70 12.53 12.27 -5.68
N LEU A 71 12.03 11.66 -4.60
CA LEU A 71 12.84 11.14 -3.51
C LEU A 71 13.62 9.87 -3.90
N VAL A 72 12.99 9.03 -4.72
CA VAL A 72 13.53 7.75 -5.20
C VAL A 72 13.47 7.72 -6.74
N PRO A 73 14.39 8.44 -7.40
CA PRO A 73 14.43 8.56 -8.86
C PRO A 73 14.91 7.29 -9.54
N GLU A 74 14.31 6.94 -10.69
CA GLU A 74 14.64 5.72 -11.44
C GLU A 74 16.04 5.75 -12.05
N GLU A 75 16.55 6.94 -12.39
CA GLU A 75 17.87 7.09 -12.98
C GLU A 75 19.04 6.75 -12.03
N GLY A 76 18.77 6.37 -10.79
CA GLY A 76 19.75 5.93 -9.80
C GLY A 76 19.90 6.89 -8.62
N VAL A 77 20.88 6.67 -7.76
CA VAL A 77 21.08 7.44 -6.54
C VAL A 77 22.21 8.47 -6.69
N ARG A 78 22.04 9.63 -6.05
CA ARG A 78 23.09 10.64 -5.89
C ARG A 78 23.55 10.66 -4.43
N PRO A 79 24.83 10.91 -4.12
CA PRO A 79 25.26 11.11 -2.75
C PRO A 79 24.46 12.21 -2.04
N ILE A 80 24.07 11.95 -0.79
CA ILE A 80 23.27 12.88 0.03
C ILE A 80 24.04 14.20 0.27
N SER A 81 25.38 14.19 0.24
CA SER A 81 26.20 15.39 0.32
C SER A 81 25.92 16.39 -0.80
N GLY A 82 25.29 15.97 -1.90
CA GLY A 82 25.13 16.77 -3.11
C GLY A 82 26.40 16.82 -3.97
N GLU A 83 27.52 16.28 -3.50
CA GLU A 83 28.77 16.20 -4.23
C GLU A 83 28.92 14.84 -4.91
N GLY A 84 29.38 14.84 -6.15
CA GLY A 84 29.54 13.63 -6.95
C GLY A 84 28.39 13.37 -7.93
N SER A 85 28.64 12.42 -8.82
CA SER A 85 27.75 12.03 -9.91
C SER A 85 26.69 11.05 -9.43
N ARG A 86 25.52 11.08 -10.10
CA ARG A 86 24.52 10.02 -9.95
C ARG A 86 25.09 8.71 -10.50
N TYR A 87 24.76 7.60 -9.86
CA TYR A 87 25.05 6.25 -10.36
C TYR A 87 23.79 5.39 -10.34
N ALA A 88 23.67 4.48 -11.31
CA ALA A 88 22.53 3.60 -11.46
C ALA A 88 22.41 2.64 -10.27
N TYR A 89 21.18 2.17 -10.02
CA TYR A 89 20.96 1.07 -9.10
C TYR A 89 21.51 -0.23 -9.67
N CYS A 90 22.02 -1.11 -8.80
CA CYS A 90 22.53 -2.41 -9.21
C CYS A 90 21.43 -3.46 -9.45
N HIS A 91 20.20 -3.20 -8.98
CA HIS A 91 19.07 -4.12 -9.07
C HIS A 91 18.03 -3.54 -10.04
N ASP A 92 18.18 -3.85 -11.31
CA ASP A 92 17.34 -3.38 -12.41
C ASP A 92 16.87 -4.54 -13.30
N ASP A 93 16.90 -5.77 -12.76
CA ASP A 93 16.59 -7.01 -13.47
C ASP A 93 15.17 -6.99 -14.08
N GLU A 94 14.23 -6.31 -13.43
CA GLU A 94 12.86 -6.14 -13.91
C GLU A 94 12.55 -4.75 -14.50
N GLY A 95 13.58 -3.96 -14.79
CA GLY A 95 13.48 -2.62 -15.39
C GLY A 95 13.92 -1.47 -14.49
N PRO A 96 13.88 -0.22 -15.00
CA PRO A 96 14.41 0.95 -14.29
C PRO A 96 13.64 1.31 -13.02
N ASP A 97 12.40 0.83 -12.86
CA ASP A 97 11.55 1.06 -11.69
C ASP A 97 11.69 -0.01 -10.60
N ASP A 98 12.52 -1.05 -10.82
CA ASP A 98 12.63 -2.21 -9.92
C ASP A 98 13.20 -1.85 -8.54
N MET A 99 14.49 -1.46 -8.45
CA MET A 99 15.05 -0.97 -7.19
C MET A 99 14.30 0.24 -6.61
N PRO A 100 13.87 1.25 -7.40
CA PRO A 100 13.04 2.33 -6.88
C PRO A 100 11.79 1.85 -6.16
N ALA A 101 11.06 0.88 -6.71
CA ALA A 101 9.86 0.34 -6.07
C ALA A 101 10.18 -0.33 -4.73
N HIS A 102 11.30 -1.06 -4.65
CA HIS A 102 11.78 -1.65 -3.39
C HIS A 102 12.09 -0.59 -2.33
N ILE A 103 12.78 0.50 -2.70
CA ILE A 103 13.09 1.60 -1.77
C ILE A 103 11.80 2.30 -1.33
N ARG A 104 10.88 2.60 -2.25
CA ARG A 104 9.59 3.23 -1.93
C ARG A 104 8.76 2.37 -0.99
N THR A 105 8.76 1.04 -1.17
CA THR A 105 8.15 0.11 -0.22
C THR A 105 8.83 0.14 1.15
N ALA A 106 10.15 0.16 1.20
CA ALA A 106 10.91 0.24 2.46
C ALA A 106 10.68 1.56 3.24
N LEU A 107 10.42 2.66 2.53
CA LEU A 107 10.12 3.97 3.12
C LEU A 107 8.64 4.14 3.53
N THR A 108 7.77 3.22 3.14
CA THR A 108 6.33 3.27 3.42
C THR A 108 5.88 2.07 4.24
N ALA A 109 4.57 1.86 4.40
CA ALA A 109 4.05 0.78 5.24
C ALA A 109 3.77 -0.48 4.42
N THR A 110 4.33 -1.62 4.83
CA THR A 110 3.94 -2.94 4.32
C THR A 110 2.83 -3.58 5.13
N SER A 111 2.47 -3.01 6.29
CA SER A 111 1.38 -3.49 7.14
C SER A 111 0.58 -2.36 7.74
N LEU A 112 -0.73 -2.57 7.91
CA LEU A 112 -1.62 -1.67 8.63
C LEU A 112 -2.38 -2.45 9.70
N ASN A 113 -2.59 -1.85 10.86
CA ASN A 113 -3.51 -2.36 11.88
C ASN A 113 -4.63 -1.35 12.07
N LEU A 114 -5.87 -1.77 11.81
CA LEU A 114 -7.04 -0.91 11.76
C LEU A 114 -8.14 -1.47 12.65
N SER A 115 -8.90 -0.61 13.31
CA SER A 115 -10.12 -1.03 14.00
C SER A 115 -11.29 -1.13 13.03
N PHE A 116 -12.26 -2.00 13.34
CA PHE A 116 -13.54 -2.05 12.63
C PHE A 116 -14.69 -2.14 13.63
N GLN A 117 -15.81 -1.53 13.28
CA GLN A 117 -17.04 -1.51 14.06
C GLN A 117 -18.25 -1.61 13.12
N GLN A 118 -19.31 -2.27 13.57
CA GLN A 118 -20.52 -2.55 12.77
C GLN A 118 -20.18 -3.22 11.43
N GLY A 119 -19.19 -4.11 11.43
CA GLY A 119 -18.77 -4.87 10.25
C GLY A 119 -18.04 -4.04 9.18
N ARG A 120 -17.52 -2.85 9.52
CA ARG A 120 -16.78 -1.98 8.60
C ARG A 120 -15.59 -1.32 9.28
N LEU A 121 -14.55 -1.00 8.52
CA LEU A 121 -13.39 -0.25 9.01
C LEU A 121 -13.84 1.06 9.66
N LEU A 122 -13.26 1.35 10.82
CA LEU A 122 -13.43 2.61 11.52
C LEU A 122 -12.42 3.61 10.95
N LEU A 123 -12.87 4.40 9.96
CA LEU A 123 -12.08 5.42 9.28
C LEU A 123 -12.69 6.79 9.52
N GLY A 124 -11.86 7.83 9.53
CA GLY A 124 -12.33 9.21 9.48
C GLY A 124 -13.02 9.53 8.14
N THR A 125 -13.81 10.61 8.11
CA THR A 125 -14.60 11.03 6.94
C THR A 125 -13.79 11.08 5.64
N TRP A 126 -12.55 11.57 5.74
CA TRP A 126 -11.67 11.77 4.59
C TRP A 126 -10.68 10.62 4.38
N GLN A 127 -10.78 9.51 5.12
CA GLN A 127 -9.80 8.43 5.03
C GLN A 127 -10.29 7.31 4.11
N ALA A 128 -9.39 6.85 3.24
CA ALA A 128 -9.48 5.55 2.59
C ALA A 128 -8.16 4.79 2.75
N VAL A 129 -8.24 3.46 2.63
CA VAL A 129 -7.09 2.57 2.62
C VAL A 129 -6.73 2.29 1.16
N TYR A 130 -5.47 2.49 0.83
CA TYR A 130 -4.95 2.29 -0.52
C TYR A 130 -3.85 1.25 -0.54
N LEU A 131 -3.83 0.45 -1.61
CA LEU A 131 -2.61 -0.19 -2.07
C LEU A 131 -1.90 0.80 -3.00
N TRP A 132 -0.65 1.14 -2.68
CA TRP A 132 0.19 2.01 -3.47
C TRP A 132 1.14 1.15 -4.32
N GLU A 133 0.85 1.06 -5.61
CA GLU A 133 1.67 0.40 -6.60
C GLU A 133 2.84 1.30 -6.99
N HIS A 134 4.07 0.79 -6.86
CA HIS A 134 5.28 1.55 -7.21
C HIS A 134 5.86 1.13 -8.56
N ARG A 135 5.36 0.03 -9.15
CA ARG A 135 5.77 -0.41 -10.48
C ARG A 135 4.91 0.23 -11.56
N ALA A 136 5.51 0.58 -12.69
CA ALA A 136 4.84 1.22 -13.81
C ALA A 136 3.80 0.31 -14.49
N GLN A 137 4.06 -1.00 -14.53
CA GLN A 137 3.19 -1.98 -15.20
C GLN A 137 2.05 -2.46 -14.27
N PRO A 138 0.91 -2.89 -14.83
CA PRO A 138 -0.13 -3.57 -14.07
C PRO A 138 0.37 -4.85 -13.39
N HIS A 139 0.00 -5.07 -12.13
CA HIS A 139 0.32 -6.29 -11.38
C HIS A 139 -0.91 -6.90 -10.70
N ARG A 140 -0.79 -8.18 -10.34
CA ARG A 140 -1.68 -8.83 -9.38
C ARG A 140 -0.98 -8.89 -8.02
N ARG A 141 -1.52 -8.17 -7.05
CA ARG A 141 -1.01 -8.10 -5.68
C ARG A 141 -1.82 -8.97 -4.74
N GLN A 142 -1.20 -9.36 -3.63
CA GLN A 142 -1.80 -10.18 -2.59
C GLN A 142 -1.60 -9.51 -1.24
N LEU A 143 -2.67 -9.41 -0.46
CA LEU A 143 -2.66 -8.94 0.91
C LEU A 143 -3.13 -10.06 1.83
N SER A 144 -2.44 -10.28 2.94
CA SER A 144 -2.99 -11.04 4.06
C SER A 144 -3.90 -10.13 4.88
N LEU A 145 -5.11 -10.58 5.18
CA LEU A 145 -6.06 -9.93 6.07
C LEU A 145 -6.38 -10.86 7.22
N HIS A 146 -5.95 -10.47 8.43
CA HIS A 146 -6.26 -11.16 9.68
C HIS A 146 -7.20 -10.31 10.51
N LEU A 147 -8.40 -10.84 10.75
CA LEU A 147 -9.42 -10.23 11.58
C LEU A 147 -9.48 -10.94 12.93
N VAL A 148 -9.54 -10.18 14.02
CA VAL A 148 -9.78 -10.69 15.38
C VAL A 148 -10.84 -9.82 16.03
N GLY A 149 -11.92 -10.42 16.53
CA GLY A 149 -13.05 -9.65 17.05
C GLY A 149 -14.20 -10.49 17.56
N ALA A 150 -15.33 -9.86 17.82
CA ALA A 150 -16.58 -10.49 18.25
C ALA A 150 -17.71 -10.17 17.26
#